data_AF-A0A0C2B7B4-F1
#
_entry.id   AF-A0A0C2B7B4-F1
#
_cell.length_a   1.000
_cell.length_b   1.000
_cell.length_c   1.000
_cell.angle_alpha   90.00
_cell.angle_beta   90.00
_cell.angle_gamma   90.00
#
_symmetry.space_group_name_H-M   'P 1'
#
loop_
_entity.id
_entity.type
_entity.pdbx_description
1 polymer ?
#
loop_
_entity_poly.entity_id
_entity_poly.type
_entity_poly.pdbx_seq_one_letter_code
_entity_poly.pdbx_strand_id
1 'polypeptide(L)'
;MASEQSEKLPVVAEAEAALHSAGARSAVLDQRTLVRRNWFADWSGRVAHSDVYIAVTGKTSSPRKVRLVVDDWIIEDVPPRHLGAVLTQIFSGGATIRRKRKFLIFPVQVLKVSVGRSRYSAARQLPPDEELSPWERALLAGGDV
;
A
#
# COMPACT_ATOMS: atom_id res chain seq x y z
N MET A 1 21.44 -11.57 -24.31
CA MET A 1 20.60 -10.35 -24.17
C MET A 1 20.93 -9.77 -22.80
N ALA A 2 21.60 -8.62 -22.77
CA ALA A 2 21.94 -7.97 -21.51
C ALA A 2 20.68 -7.33 -20.94
N SER A 3 20.21 -7.83 -19.80
CA SER A 3 19.18 -7.14 -19.02
C SER A 3 19.76 -5.78 -18.65
N GLU A 4 19.20 -4.69 -19.19
CA GLU A 4 19.42 -3.37 -18.61
C GLU A 4 18.98 -3.47 -17.15
N GLN A 5 19.95 -3.53 -16.23
CA GLN A 5 19.69 -3.27 -14.82
C GLN A 5 19.31 -1.79 -14.74
N SER A 6 18.03 -1.49 -15.00
CA SER A 6 17.45 -0.20 -14.63
C SER A 6 17.69 -0.04 -13.14
N GLU A 7 18.43 1.00 -12.78
CA GLU A 7 18.70 1.35 -11.40
C GLU A 7 17.39 1.38 -10.61
N LYS A 8 17.37 0.67 -9.48
CA LYS A 8 16.20 0.61 -8.61
C LYS A 8 15.90 2.02 -8.12
N LEU A 9 14.67 2.47 -8.29
CA LEU A 9 14.29 3.80 -7.82
C LEU A 9 14.32 3.83 -6.28
N PRO A 10 14.82 4.90 -5.65
CA PRO A 10 14.90 5.00 -4.19
C PRO A 10 13.56 4.74 -3.47
N VAL A 11 12.46 5.18 -4.07
CA VAL A 11 11.11 4.97 -3.55
C VAL A 11 10.68 3.49 -3.57
N VAL A 12 11.17 2.72 -4.55
CA VAL A 12 10.89 1.27 -4.64
C VAL A 12 11.72 0.53 -3.59
N ALA A 13 13.00 0.88 -3.43
CA ALA A 13 13.86 0.33 -2.39
C ALA A 13 13.32 0.61 -0.98
N GLU A 14 12.79 1.81 -0.72
CA GLU A 14 12.13 2.17 0.55
C GLU A 14 10.91 1.27 0.83
N ALA A 15 10.11 0.95 -0.20
CA ALA A 15 8.97 0.05 -0.05
C ALA A 15 9.42 -1.38 0.29
N GLU A 16 10.45 -1.89 -0.38
CA GLU A 16 11.05 -3.20 -0.08
C GLU A 16 11.54 -3.27 1.37
N ALA A 17 12.26 -2.25 1.82
CA ALA A 17 12.78 -2.16 3.20
C ALA A 17 11.64 -2.15 4.24
N ALA A 18 10.54 -1.44 3.96
CA ALA A 18 9.38 -1.40 4.82
C ALA A 18 8.67 -2.77 4.89
N LEU A 19 8.55 -3.46 3.75
CA LEU A 19 7.99 -4.81 3.68
C LEU A 19 8.88 -5.83 4.42
N HIS A 20 10.20 -5.76 4.26
CA HIS A 20 11.15 -6.59 5.01
C HIS A 20 10.99 -6.38 6.52
N SER A 21 10.91 -5.13 6.95
CA SER A 21 10.68 -4.77 8.36
C SER A 21 9.33 -5.27 8.89
N ALA A 22 8.33 -5.40 8.02
CA ALA A 22 7.03 -6.00 8.32
C ALA A 22 7.01 -7.55 8.24
N GLY A 23 8.16 -8.18 8.00
CA GLY A 23 8.32 -9.64 7.99
C GLY A 23 8.26 -10.30 6.61
N ALA A 24 8.17 -9.53 5.51
CA ALA A 24 8.24 -10.05 4.16
C ALA A 24 9.69 -10.33 3.75
N ARG A 25 10.25 -11.47 4.19
CA ARG A 25 11.70 -11.78 4.15
C ARG A 25 12.39 -11.66 2.78
N SER A 26 11.63 -11.78 1.69
CA SER A 26 12.15 -11.74 0.32
C SER A 26 11.39 -10.75 -0.56
N ALA A 27 10.86 -9.66 0.01
CA ALA A 27 10.13 -8.68 -0.78
C ALA A 27 11.08 -7.98 -1.77
N VAL A 28 10.91 -8.27 -3.06
CA VAL A 28 11.60 -7.60 -4.15
C VAL A 28 10.55 -7.19 -5.16
N LEU A 29 10.35 -5.89 -5.31
CA LEU A 29 9.38 -5.32 -6.24
C LEU A 29 9.94 -5.37 -7.67
N ASP A 30 9.19 -5.99 -8.59
CA ASP A 30 9.51 -5.98 -10.02
C ASP A 30 9.26 -4.60 -10.61
N GLN A 31 10.32 -3.83 -10.82
CA GLN A 31 10.25 -2.47 -11.34
C GLN A 31 10.32 -2.47 -12.87
N ARG A 32 9.33 -1.83 -13.50
CA ARG A 32 9.26 -1.65 -14.95
C ARG A 32 8.95 -0.22 -15.35
N THR A 33 9.62 0.24 -16.40
CA THR A 33 9.34 1.53 -17.04
C THR A 33 8.12 1.39 -17.94
N LEU A 34 7.19 2.33 -17.80
CA LEU A 34 6.00 2.47 -18.63
C LEU A 34 6.18 3.62 -19.64
N VAL A 35 5.20 3.77 -20.53
CA VAL A 35 5.19 4.85 -21.53
C VAL A 35 5.28 6.23 -20.85
N ARG A 36 5.95 7.18 -21.50
CA ARG A 36 6.11 8.58 -21.05
C ARG A 36 6.88 8.73 -19.72
N ARG A 37 7.88 7.87 -19.46
CA ARG A 37 8.70 7.89 -18.24
C ARG A 37 7.90 7.65 -16.95
N ASN A 38 6.69 7.11 -17.07
CA ASN A 38 6.00 6.55 -15.91
C ASN A 38 6.70 5.26 -15.51
N TRP A 39 6.52 4.84 -14.27
CA TRP A 39 7.05 3.57 -13.81
C TRP A 39 6.03 2.90 -12.90
N PHE A 40 6.22 1.61 -12.76
CA PHE A 40 5.39 0.74 -11.96
C PHE A 40 6.29 -0.30 -11.31
N ALA A 41 6.03 -0.60 -10.04
CA ALA A 41 6.73 -1.65 -9.32
C ALA A 41 5.74 -2.44 -8.48
N ASP A 42 5.73 -3.76 -8.59
CA ASP A 42 4.83 -4.61 -7.82
C ASP A 42 5.50 -5.83 -7.20
N TRP A 43 4.86 -6.35 -6.17
CA TRP A 43 5.25 -7.55 -5.46
C TRP A 43 4.01 -8.25 -4.91
N SER A 44 4.01 -9.58 -4.99
CA SER A 44 3.03 -10.42 -4.31
C SER A 44 3.77 -11.37 -3.37
N GLY A 45 3.28 -11.52 -2.15
CA GLY A 45 3.80 -12.53 -1.25
C GLY A 45 3.30 -12.37 0.17
N ARG A 46 3.91 -13.13 1.08
CA ARG A 46 3.44 -13.19 2.46
C ARG A 46 4.01 -12.06 3.32
N VAL A 47 3.12 -11.33 3.98
CA VAL A 47 3.40 -10.31 5.00
C VAL A 47 2.26 -10.29 6.02
N ALA A 48 2.55 -10.06 7.31
CA ALA A 48 1.52 -10.03 8.37
C ALA A 48 0.55 -11.24 8.32
N HIS A 49 1.08 -12.45 8.15
CA HIS A 49 0.31 -13.71 8.05
C HIS A 49 -0.70 -13.79 6.91
N SER A 50 -0.61 -12.91 5.91
CA SER A 50 -1.48 -12.87 4.74
C SER A 50 -0.67 -12.86 3.47
N ASP A 51 -1.21 -13.42 2.38
CA ASP A 51 -0.68 -13.19 1.05
C ASP A 51 -1.26 -11.87 0.54
N VAL A 52 -0.39 -10.92 0.19
CA VAL A 52 -0.74 -9.54 -0.12
C VAL A 52 -0.11 -9.12 -1.44
N TYR A 53 -0.87 -8.39 -2.24
CA TYR A 53 -0.39 -7.68 -3.42
C TYR A 53 -0.01 -6.24 -3.07
N ILE A 54 1.17 -5.80 -3.49
CA ILE A 54 1.64 -4.43 -3.34
C ILE A 54 1.99 -3.91 -4.73
N ALA A 55 1.52 -2.71 -5.06
CA ALA A 55 2.03 -2.00 -6.22
C ALA A 55 2.27 -0.52 -5.91
N VAL A 56 3.30 0.04 -6.52
CA VAL A 56 3.66 1.45 -6.44
C VAL A 56 3.82 1.99 -7.85
N THR A 57 3.21 3.14 -8.13
CA THR A 57 3.37 3.80 -9.42
C THR A 57 3.61 5.29 -9.26
N GLY A 58 4.46 5.84 -10.13
CA GLY A 58 4.85 7.23 -10.12
C GLY A 58 5.11 7.77 -11.52
N LYS A 59 5.09 9.10 -11.62
CA LYS A 59 5.52 9.83 -12.81
C LYS A 59 6.99 10.18 -12.66
N THR A 60 7.82 9.86 -13.64
CA THR A 60 9.27 10.13 -13.66
C THR A 60 10.06 9.37 -12.57
N SER A 61 11.39 9.33 -12.68
CA SER A 61 12.27 8.68 -11.71
C SER A 61 12.37 9.40 -10.35
N SER A 62 11.96 10.67 -10.26
CA SER A 62 11.94 11.44 -9.01
C SER A 62 10.55 12.06 -8.76
N PRO A 63 9.54 11.22 -8.51
CA PRO A 63 8.16 11.69 -8.37
C PRO A 63 7.98 12.52 -7.10
N ARG A 64 7.14 13.56 -7.15
CA ARG A 64 6.70 14.28 -5.93
C ARG A 64 5.69 13.47 -5.11
N LYS A 65 4.94 12.61 -5.79
CA LYS A 65 3.88 11.76 -5.22
C LYS A 65 3.80 10.45 -6.00
N VAL A 66 3.46 9.38 -5.31
CA VAL A 66 3.19 8.05 -5.86
C VAL A 66 1.79 7.59 -5.46
N ARG A 67 1.26 6.65 -6.23
CA ARG A 67 0.09 5.87 -5.85
C ARG A 67 0.59 4.55 -5.27
N LEU A 68 0.06 4.18 -4.11
CA LEU A 68 0.28 2.89 -3.47
C LEU A 68 -1.00 2.06 -3.59
N VAL A 69 -0.85 0.80 -3.97
CA VAL A 69 -1.89 -0.23 -3.97
C VAL A 69 -1.49 -1.28 -2.95
N VAL A 70 -2.42 -1.64 -2.06
CA VAL A 70 -2.31 -2.78 -1.13
C VAL A 70 -3.56 -3.62 -1.32
N ASP A 71 -3.42 -4.78 -1.93
CA ASP A 71 -4.52 -5.56 -2.50
C ASP A 71 -5.40 -4.69 -3.41
N ASP A 72 -6.59 -4.33 -2.95
CA ASP A 72 -7.56 -3.48 -3.64
C ASP A 72 -7.62 -2.04 -3.06
N TRP A 73 -6.86 -1.75 -2.01
CA TRP A 73 -6.77 -0.42 -1.41
C TRP A 73 -5.83 0.48 -2.20
N ILE A 74 -6.40 1.50 -2.84
CA ILE A 74 -5.64 2.50 -3.60
C ILE A 74 -5.47 3.77 -2.76
N ILE A 75 -4.25 4.00 -2.28
CA ILE A 75 -3.86 5.23 -1.58
C ILE A 75 -3.16 6.15 -2.58
N GLU A 76 -3.83 7.24 -2.90
CA GLU A 76 -3.32 8.25 -3.84
C GLU A 76 -2.39 9.26 -3.15
N ASP A 77 -1.58 9.92 -3.97
CA ASP A 77 -0.87 11.13 -3.59
C ASP A 77 0.13 11.01 -2.43
N VAL A 78 0.70 9.82 -2.22
CA VAL A 78 1.68 9.55 -1.16
C VAL A 78 3.05 10.15 -1.54
N PRO A 79 3.63 11.08 -0.75
CA PRO A 79 5.01 11.52 -0.99
C PRO A 79 5.99 10.35 -0.82
N PRO A 80 7.01 10.18 -1.68
CA PRO A 80 7.96 9.06 -1.58
C PRO A 80 8.57 8.86 -0.19
N ARG A 81 8.94 9.98 0.48
CA ARG A 81 9.48 9.98 1.85
C ARG A 81 8.53 9.43 2.92
N HIS A 82 7.24 9.25 2.63
CA HIS A 82 6.25 8.70 3.54
C HIS A 82 5.86 7.28 3.18
N LEU A 83 6.30 6.74 2.03
CA LEU A 83 5.85 5.44 1.54
C LEU A 83 6.19 4.31 2.50
N GLY A 84 7.45 4.25 2.96
CA GLY A 84 7.87 3.25 3.93
C GLY A 84 7.05 3.32 5.22
N ALA A 85 6.90 4.53 5.78
CA ALA A 85 6.09 4.74 6.97
C ALA A 85 4.61 4.36 6.79
N VAL A 86 4.00 4.62 5.62
CA VAL A 86 2.62 4.20 5.33
C VAL A 86 2.50 2.67 5.35
N LEU A 87 3.41 1.96 4.66
CA LEU A 87 3.45 0.49 4.65
C LEU A 87 3.67 -0.07 6.05
N THR A 88 4.60 0.49 6.81
CA THR A 88 4.84 0.10 8.20
C THR A 88 3.58 0.27 9.04
N GLN A 89 2.88 1.40 8.96
CA GLN A 89 1.64 1.63 9.72
C GLN A 89 0.54 0.62 9.35
N ILE A 90 0.42 0.24 8.07
CA ILE A 90 -0.55 -0.76 7.62
C ILE A 90 -0.22 -2.13 8.24
N PHE A 91 1.01 -2.62 8.11
CA PHE A 91 1.35 -3.99 8.52
C PHE A 91 1.73 -4.14 10.00
N SER A 92 1.88 -3.04 10.74
CA SER A 92 2.10 -3.06 12.20
C SER A 92 0.84 -2.79 13.03
N GLY A 93 -0.32 -2.60 12.40
CA GLY A 93 -1.58 -2.31 13.10
C GLY A 93 -1.78 -0.84 13.48
N GLY A 94 -0.93 0.07 13.01
CA GLY A 94 -1.08 1.52 13.23
C GLY A 94 -2.09 2.21 12.30
N ALA A 95 -2.57 1.50 11.27
CA ALA A 95 -3.67 1.92 10.42
C ALA A 95 -5.04 1.49 11.00
N THR A 96 -6.13 2.01 10.43
CA THR A 96 -7.49 1.59 10.82
C THR A 96 -8.39 1.43 9.62
N ILE A 97 -9.22 0.38 9.60
CA ILE A 97 -10.30 0.19 8.64
C ILE A 97 -11.62 0.46 9.36
N ARG A 98 -12.44 1.36 8.80
CA ARG A 98 -13.78 1.67 9.33
C ARG A 98 -14.84 1.50 8.25
N ARG A 99 -15.96 0.88 8.62
CA ARG A 99 -17.17 0.86 7.79
C ARG A 99 -17.86 2.24 7.85
N LYS A 100 -18.30 2.73 6.69
CA LYS A 100 -19.05 3.98 6.53
C LYS A 100 -20.15 3.79 5.49
N ARG A 101 -21.08 4.74 5.40
CA ARG A 101 -22.07 4.81 4.32
C ARG A 101 -21.74 5.98 3.40
N LYS A 102 -21.57 5.72 2.11
CA LYS A 102 -21.47 6.76 1.07
C LYS A 102 -22.88 7.01 0.52
N PHE A 103 -23.26 8.29 0.37
CA PHE A 103 -24.61 8.71 -0.03
C PHE A 103 -25.74 8.05 0.81
N LEU A 104 -25.49 7.80 2.10
CA LEU A 104 -26.40 7.15 3.07
C LEU A 104 -26.84 5.71 2.78
N ILE A 105 -26.61 5.17 1.58
CA ILE A 105 -27.13 3.85 1.17
C ILE A 105 -26.04 2.84 0.75
N PHE A 106 -24.85 3.28 0.33
CA PHE A 106 -23.80 2.37 -0.13
C PHE A 106 -22.77 2.11 0.98
N PRO A 107 -22.66 0.88 1.51
CA PRO A 107 -21.61 0.56 2.47
C PRO A 107 -20.25 0.67 1.79
N VAL A 108 -19.33 1.37 2.44
CA VAL A 108 -17.93 1.49 2.03
C VAL A 108 -17.04 1.18 3.22
N GLN A 109 -15.86 0.64 2.97
CA GLN A 109 -14.80 0.61 3.97
C GLN A 109 -13.78 1.68 3.66
N VAL A 110 -13.23 2.29 4.70
CA VAL A 110 -12.21 3.32 4.60
C VAL A 110 -11.01 2.91 5.44
N LEU A 111 -9.90 2.63 4.76
CA LEU A 111 -8.58 2.50 5.35
C LEU A 111 -8.05 3.91 5.62
N LYS A 112 -7.57 4.13 6.85
CA LYS A 112 -6.93 5.38 7.27
C LYS A 112 -5.55 5.08 7.81
N VAL A 113 -4.58 5.87 7.36
CA VAL A 113 -3.18 5.77 7.78
C VAL A 113 -2.69 7.15 8.18
N SER A 114 -2.03 7.28 9.32
CA SER A 114 -1.44 8.54 9.79
C SER A 114 0.07 8.42 9.84
N VAL A 115 0.79 9.39 9.27
CA VAL A 115 2.26 9.48 9.31
C VAL A 115 2.62 10.90 9.75
N GLY A 116 3.05 11.04 11.01
CA GLY A 116 3.24 12.34 11.65
C GLY A 116 1.96 13.18 11.59
N ARG A 117 2.03 14.36 10.96
CA ARG A 117 0.86 15.24 10.76
C ARG A 117 0.05 14.92 9.48
N SER A 118 0.55 14.02 8.63
CA SER A 118 -0.10 13.67 7.37
C SER A 118 -1.11 12.54 7.58
N ARG A 119 -2.24 12.60 6.87
CA ARG A 119 -3.26 11.55 6.88
C ARG A 119 -3.54 11.10 5.46
N TYR A 120 -3.61 9.79 5.27
CA TYR A 120 -3.97 9.15 4.02
C TYR A 120 -5.22 8.31 4.23
N SER A 121 -5.98 8.16 3.16
CA SER A 121 -7.11 7.25 3.16
C SER A 121 -7.34 6.65 1.80
N ALA A 122 -7.75 5.38 1.80
CA ALA A 122 -8.30 4.70 0.65
C ALA A 122 -9.74 4.28 1.01
N ALA A 123 -10.62 4.23 0.02
CA ALA A 123 -11.98 3.75 0.20
C ALA A 123 -12.29 2.70 -0.86
N ARG A 124 -12.90 1.59 -0.44
CA ARG A 124 -13.42 0.56 -1.33
C ARG A 124 -14.88 0.26 -1.04
N GLN A 125 -15.61 -0.17 -2.06
CA GLN A 125 -16.92 -0.78 -1.89
C GLN A 125 -16.68 -2.26 -1.68
N LEU A 126 -17.23 -2.85 -0.62
CA LEU A 126 -17.24 -4.31 -0.51
C LEU A 126 -18.50 -4.86 -1.18
N PRO A 127 -18.38 -5.93 -1.98
CA PRO A 127 -19.46 -6.87 -2.17
C PRO A 127 -19.96 -7.39 -0.81
N PRO A 128 -21.26 -7.72 -0.67
CA PRO A 128 -21.83 -8.18 0.60
C PRO A 128 -21.09 -9.36 1.25
N ASP A 129 -20.46 -10.21 0.43
CA ASP A 129 -19.92 -11.52 0.83
C ASP A 129 -18.39 -11.59 0.83
N GLU A 130 -17.69 -10.47 0.62
CA GLU A 130 -16.22 -10.49 0.59
C GLU A 130 -15.65 -10.55 2.03
N GLU A 131 -14.99 -11.67 2.33
CA GLU A 131 -14.32 -11.86 3.61
C GLU A 131 -13.02 -11.07 3.65
N LEU A 132 -12.80 -10.34 4.74
CA LEU A 132 -11.56 -9.60 4.94
C LEU A 132 -10.37 -10.54 5.10
N SER A 133 -9.26 -10.17 4.48
CA SER A 133 -8.00 -10.88 4.67
C SER A 133 -7.52 -10.75 6.13
N PRO A 134 -6.66 -11.67 6.63
CA PRO A 134 -6.20 -11.60 8.01
C PRO A 134 -5.53 -10.27 8.39
N TRP A 135 -4.77 -9.64 7.47
CA TRP A 135 -4.16 -8.34 7.72
C TRP A 135 -5.19 -7.22 7.83
N GLU A 136 -6.27 -7.25 7.04
CA GLU A 136 -7.35 -6.27 7.12
C GLU A 136 -8.16 -6.41 8.40
N ARG A 137 -8.39 -7.66 8.84
CA ARG A 137 -9.06 -7.95 10.11
C ARG A 137 -8.30 -7.38 11.28
N ALA A 138 -6.96 -7.43 11.26
CA ALA A 138 -6.12 -6.81 12.28
C ALA A 138 -6.31 -5.28 12.36
N LEU A 139 -6.80 -4.63 11.30
CA LEU A 139 -7.06 -3.19 11.24
C LEU A 139 -8.52 -2.81 11.50
N LEU A 140 -9.43 -3.78 11.57
CA LEU A 140 -10.80 -3.55 12.00
C LEU A 140 -10.80 -3.22 13.49
N ALA A 141 -10.72 -1.92 13.81
CA ALA A 141 -10.89 -1.38 15.15
C ALA A 141 -10.27 -2.25 16.27
N GLY A 142 -8.96 -2.10 16.47
CA GLY A 142 -8.42 -2.10 17.84
C GLY A 142 -8.86 -0.84 18.59
N GLY A 143 -10.17 -0.60 18.69
CA GLY A 143 -10.77 0.60 19.28
C GLY A 143 -11.73 0.23 20.41
N ASP A 144 -11.24 0.39 21.64
CA ASP A 144 -11.90 0.28 22.95
C ASP A 144 -12.47 -1.10 23.33
N VAL A 145 -11.69 -1.85 24.14
CA VAL A 145 -12.20 -2.56 25.30
C VAL A 145 -11.71 -1.82 26.54
#